data_AF-A0A7Y2CV04-F1
#
_entry.id   AF-A0A7Y2CV04-F1
#
_cell.length_a   1.000
_cell.length_b   1.000
_cell.length_c   1.000
_cell.angle_alpha   90.00
_cell.angle_beta   90.00
_cell.angle_gamma   90.00
#
_symmetry.space_group_name_H-M   'P 1'
#
loop_
_entity.id
_entity.type
_entity.pdbx_description
1 polymer ?
#
loop_
_entity_poly.entity_id
_entity_poly.type
_entity_poly.pdbx_seq_one_letter_code
_entity_poly.pdbx_strand_id
1 'polypeptide(L)'
;MFRSLTPLALGALLVTGGALADPLGDAERGEKIFRQCQSCHQVGAGAVNRVGPHLNGVFGRTAGSIKGFKYSKSMARMGSDGLEWHIDTLHAYIENPKALVSKTRMNFRGIK
;
A
#
# COMPACT_ATOMS: atom_id res chain seq x y z
N MET A 1 38.65 -22.55 57.18
CA MET A 1 38.52 -23.62 56.17
C MET A 1 37.26 -23.33 55.36
N PHE A 2 37.42 -23.36 54.05
CA PHE A 2 36.52 -22.84 53.01
C PHE A 2 35.12 -23.51 52.93
N ARG A 3 34.23 -22.82 52.19
CA ARG A 3 33.04 -23.30 51.41
C ARG A 3 31.67 -23.08 52.06
N SER A 4 30.65 -22.52 51.41
CA SER A 4 30.46 -22.06 50.04
C SER A 4 29.24 -21.12 50.01
N LEU A 5 29.36 -20.00 49.31
CA LEU A 5 28.25 -19.11 48.97
C LEU A 5 27.56 -19.67 47.71
N THR A 6 26.29 -20.03 47.81
CA THR A 6 25.43 -20.36 46.66
C THR A 6 25.02 -19.07 45.95
N PRO A 7 25.32 -18.88 44.66
CA PRO A 7 24.81 -17.74 43.93
C PRO A 7 23.36 -18.03 43.52
N LEU A 8 22.44 -17.17 43.96
CA LEU A 8 21.08 -17.10 43.45
C LEU A 8 21.20 -16.55 42.01
N ALA A 9 21.25 -17.43 41.02
CA ALA A 9 21.27 -17.05 39.62
C ALA A 9 19.87 -16.55 39.22
N LEU A 10 19.69 -15.24 39.29
CA LEU A 10 18.52 -14.54 38.75
C LEU A 10 18.61 -14.59 37.22
N GLY A 11 17.97 -15.59 36.62
CA GLY A 11 17.90 -15.73 35.17
C GLY A 11 17.12 -14.56 34.56
N ALA A 12 17.85 -13.62 33.95
CA ALA A 12 17.26 -12.55 33.15
C ALA A 12 16.66 -13.17 31.87
N LEU A 13 15.34 -13.33 31.86
CA LEU A 13 14.58 -13.72 30.67
C LEU A 13 14.60 -12.53 29.70
N LEU A 14 15.58 -12.53 28.78
CA LEU A 14 15.62 -11.61 27.65
C LEU A 14 14.42 -11.93 26.73
N VAL A 15 13.32 -11.23 26.93
CA VAL A 15 12.25 -11.13 25.93
C VAL A 15 12.84 -10.35 24.76
N THR A 16 13.39 -11.07 23.77
CA THR A 16 13.73 -10.49 22.48
C THR A 16 12.43 -10.05 21.82
N GLY A 17 12.13 -8.75 21.91
CA GLY A 17 11.02 -8.12 21.22
C GLY A 17 11.21 -8.25 19.71
N GLY A 18 10.64 -9.30 19.13
CA GLY A 18 10.44 -9.36 17.69
C GLY A 18 9.54 -8.21 17.29
N ALA A 19 10.04 -7.29 16.48
CA ALA A 19 9.21 -6.29 15.82
C ALA A 19 8.12 -7.05 15.07
N LEU A 20 6.87 -6.97 15.55
CA LEU A 20 5.73 -7.47 14.82
C LEU A 20 5.67 -6.63 13.54
N ALA A 21 5.93 -7.26 12.39
CA ALA A 21 5.67 -6.63 11.11
C ALA A 21 4.18 -6.24 11.11
N ASP A 22 3.89 -4.95 11.01
CA ASP A 22 2.52 -4.49 10.85
C ASP A 22 1.98 -5.11 9.55
N PRO A 23 0.92 -5.93 9.59
CA PRO A 23 0.34 -6.52 8.38
C PRO A 23 -0.13 -5.46 7.37
N LEU A 24 -0.28 -4.20 7.78
CA LEU A 24 -0.65 -3.07 6.94
C LEU A 24 0.56 -2.35 6.32
N GLY A 25 1.77 -2.66 6.76
CA GLY A 25 3.02 -2.08 6.28
C GLY A 25 3.46 -0.80 7.01
N ASP A 26 4.56 -0.22 6.53
CA ASP A 26 5.19 0.99 7.08
C ASP A 26 4.78 2.23 6.27
N ALA A 27 4.05 3.15 6.90
CA ALA A 27 3.56 4.37 6.27
C ALA A 27 4.68 5.34 5.86
N GLU A 28 5.77 5.45 6.64
CA GLU A 28 6.92 6.31 6.30
C GLU A 28 7.66 5.75 5.08
N ARG A 29 7.81 4.43 5.00
CA ARG A 29 8.32 3.77 3.80
C ARG A 29 7.36 3.95 2.61
N GLY A 30 6.05 3.84 2.84
CA GLY A 30 5.01 4.08 1.85
C GLY A 30 5.08 5.47 1.24
N GLU A 31 5.31 6.50 2.07
CA GLU A 31 5.50 7.89 1.63
C GLU A 31 6.70 8.01 0.68
N LYS A 32 7.83 7.37 1.00
CA LYS A 32 9.03 7.36 0.13
C LYS A 32 8.73 6.71 -1.22
N ILE A 33 7.98 5.61 -1.22
CA ILE A 33 7.56 4.90 -2.44
C ILE A 33 6.58 5.75 -3.26
N PHE A 34 5.67 6.48 -2.62
CA PHE A 34 4.68 7.33 -3.26
C PHE A 34 5.29 8.43 -4.15
N ARG A 35 6.57 8.76 -3.96
CA ARG A 35 7.33 9.65 -4.87
C ARG A 35 7.30 9.19 -6.34
N GLN A 36 7.11 7.90 -6.59
CA GLN A 36 6.93 7.36 -7.96
C GLN A 36 5.55 7.68 -8.54
N CYS A 37 4.56 7.92 -7.67
CA CYS A 37 3.16 8.15 -8.02
C CYS A 37 2.82 9.65 -8.11
N GLN A 38 3.55 10.49 -7.37
CA GLN A 38 3.24 11.92 -7.17
C GLN A 38 3.25 12.76 -8.45
N SER A 39 3.93 12.30 -9.51
CA SER A 39 3.93 12.98 -10.81
C SER A 39 2.55 12.93 -11.48
N CYS A 40 1.77 11.88 -11.20
CA CYS A 40 0.47 11.65 -11.81
C CYS A 40 -0.69 11.84 -10.83
N HIS A 41 -0.46 11.55 -9.55
CA HIS A 41 -1.50 11.48 -8.53
C HIS A 41 -1.25 12.45 -7.38
N GLN A 42 -2.33 12.86 -6.73
CA GLN A 42 -2.29 13.69 -5.52
C GLN A 42 -3.02 13.01 -4.37
N VAL A 43 -2.57 13.32 -3.16
CA VAL A 43 -3.20 12.98 -1.88
C VAL A 43 -3.18 14.21 -0.97
N GLY A 44 -4.08 14.24 0.03
CA GLY A 44 -4.18 15.32 1.00
C GLY A 44 -5.26 16.36 0.67
N ALA A 45 -5.29 17.41 1.49
CA ALA A 45 -6.25 18.50 1.35
C ALA A 45 -6.08 19.21 -0.01
N GLY A 46 -7.19 19.46 -0.71
CA GLY A 46 -7.17 20.12 -2.01
C GLY A 46 -6.62 19.28 -3.17
N ALA A 47 -6.44 17.96 -2.98
CA ALA A 47 -6.02 17.07 -4.07
C ALA A 47 -7.02 17.10 -5.23
N VAL A 48 -6.51 17.25 -6.45
CA VAL A 48 -7.30 17.28 -7.69
C VAL A 48 -6.88 16.17 -8.65
N ASN A 49 -7.76 15.88 -9.61
CA ASN A 49 -7.45 15.03 -10.75
C ASN A 49 -6.40 15.70 -11.65
N ARG A 50 -5.38 14.96 -12.07
CA ARG A 50 -4.30 15.42 -12.98
C ARG A 50 -4.13 14.43 -14.14
N VAL A 51 -2.90 13.92 -14.34
CA VAL A 51 -2.62 12.82 -15.27
C VAL A 51 -3.34 11.55 -14.81
N GLY A 52 -3.31 11.28 -13.51
CA GLY A 52 -4.14 10.29 -12.82
C GLY A 52 -5.18 10.96 -11.91
N PRO A 53 -6.17 10.21 -11.43
CA PRO A 53 -7.13 10.71 -10.44
C PRO A 53 -6.46 10.92 -9.07
N HIS A 54 -7.03 11.75 -8.20
CA HIS A 54 -6.54 11.82 -6.82
C HIS A 54 -6.73 10.48 -6.08
N LEU A 55 -5.94 10.24 -5.04
CA LEU A 55 -5.92 8.96 -4.33
C LEU A 55 -6.46 9.02 -2.89
N ASN A 56 -6.99 10.16 -2.44
CA ASN A 56 -7.70 10.26 -1.16
C ASN A 56 -8.82 9.22 -1.06
N GLY A 57 -8.91 8.48 0.04
CA GLY A 57 -9.97 7.47 0.26
C GLY A 57 -9.98 6.36 -0.78
N VAL A 58 -8.80 5.85 -1.16
CA VAL A 58 -8.70 4.79 -2.17
C VAL A 58 -9.26 3.46 -1.68
N PHE A 59 -9.00 3.07 -0.43
CA PHE A 59 -9.45 1.78 0.09
C PHE A 59 -10.97 1.71 0.19
N GLY A 60 -11.55 0.58 -0.24
CA GLY A 60 -12.99 0.34 -0.36
C GLY A 60 -13.65 1.02 -1.56
N ARG A 61 -12.93 1.85 -2.33
CA ARG A 61 -13.51 2.54 -3.49
C ARG A 61 -13.52 1.63 -4.72
N THR A 62 -14.65 1.61 -5.43
CA THR A 62 -14.76 0.97 -6.75
C THR A 62 -13.74 1.53 -7.73
N ALA A 63 -13.06 0.67 -8.49
CA ALA A 63 -12.13 1.09 -9.51
C ALA A 63 -12.80 1.96 -10.59
N GLY A 64 -12.09 2.97 -11.10
CA GLY A 64 -12.64 3.80 -12.19
C GLY A 64 -13.80 4.74 -11.81
N SER A 65 -14.03 5.03 -10.53
CA SER A 65 -15.24 5.70 -10.05
C SER A 65 -15.11 7.19 -9.68
N ILE A 66 -13.91 7.79 -9.69
CA ILE A 66 -13.77 9.21 -9.35
C ILE A 66 -14.45 10.08 -10.41
N LYS A 67 -15.45 10.85 -9.98
CA LYS A 67 -16.18 11.80 -10.82
C LYS A 67 -15.23 12.82 -11.44
N GLY A 68 -15.44 13.11 -12.72
CA GLY A 68 -14.66 14.12 -13.45
C GLY A 68 -13.28 13.64 -13.94
N PHE A 69 -12.86 12.40 -13.64
CA PHE A 69 -11.68 11.81 -14.27
C PHE A 69 -12.07 10.90 -15.44
N LYS A 70 -11.38 11.02 -16.57
CA LYS A 70 -11.60 10.18 -17.75
C LYS A 70 -10.77 8.89 -17.65
N TYR A 71 -11.38 7.79 -17.22
CA TYR A 71 -10.70 6.49 -17.14
C TYR A 71 -10.51 5.82 -18.51
N SER A 72 -9.66 4.78 -18.57
CA SER A 72 -9.69 3.86 -19.72
C SER A 72 -11.01 3.09 -19.74
N LYS A 73 -11.46 2.66 -20.93
CA LYS A 73 -12.64 1.79 -21.06
C LYS A 73 -12.51 0.53 -20.21
N SER A 74 -11.31 -0.04 -20.15
CA SER A 74 -11.02 -1.25 -19.36
C SER A 74 -11.10 -1.00 -17.85
N MET A 75 -10.57 0.11 -17.35
CA MET A 75 -10.64 0.42 -15.92
C MET A 75 -12.07 0.67 -15.47
N ALA A 76 -12.84 1.42 -16.26
CA ALA A 76 -14.27 1.63 -15.99
C ALA A 76 -15.06 0.31 -16.01
N ARG A 77 -14.75 -0.58 -16.95
CA ARG A 77 -15.35 -1.92 -17.00
C ARG A 77 -14.99 -2.76 -15.77
N MET A 78 -13.72 -2.83 -15.39
CA MET A 78 -13.30 -3.59 -14.19
C MET A 78 -14.04 -3.12 -12.93
N GLY A 79 -14.22 -1.81 -12.76
CA GLY A 79 -15.03 -1.28 -11.67
C GLY A 79 -16.49 -1.70 -11.74
N SER A 80 -17.09 -1.69 -12.94
CA SER A 80 -18.47 -2.15 -13.16
C SER A 80 -18.63 -3.66 -12.90
N ASP A 81 -17.59 -4.43 -13.18
CA ASP A 81 -17.51 -5.88 -12.96
C ASP A 81 -17.14 -6.22 -11.48
N GLY A 82 -17.04 -5.20 -10.61
CA GLY A 82 -16.89 -5.39 -9.15
C GLY A 82 -15.48 -5.20 -8.60
N LEU A 83 -14.51 -4.72 -9.37
CA LEU A 83 -13.18 -4.41 -8.84
C LEU A 83 -13.25 -3.24 -7.85
N GLU A 84 -12.90 -3.52 -6.61
CA GLU A 84 -12.71 -2.53 -5.55
C GLU A 84 -11.26 -2.51 -5.08
N TRP A 85 -10.78 -1.36 -4.59
CA TRP A 85 -9.44 -1.23 -4.06
C TRP A 85 -9.38 -1.68 -2.60
N HIS A 86 -8.80 -2.85 -2.38
CA HIS A 86 -8.40 -3.40 -1.10
C HIS A 86 -6.89 -3.63 -1.13
N ILE A 87 -6.29 -4.08 -0.02
CA ILE A 87 -4.83 -4.30 0.03
C ILE A 87 -4.38 -5.21 -1.12
N ASP A 88 -5.03 -6.36 -1.29
CA ASP A 88 -4.62 -7.36 -2.29
C ASP A 88 -4.83 -6.88 -3.74
N THR A 89 -5.98 -6.26 -4.01
CA THR A 89 -6.29 -5.80 -5.37
C THR A 89 -5.46 -4.57 -5.76
N LEU A 90 -5.20 -3.67 -4.81
CA LEU A 90 -4.31 -2.55 -5.03
C LEU A 90 -2.87 -3.02 -5.21
N HIS A 91 -2.39 -3.97 -4.40
CA HIS A 91 -1.08 -4.59 -4.55
C HIS A 91 -0.92 -5.21 -5.94
N ALA A 92 -1.83 -6.10 -6.34
CA ALA A 92 -1.80 -6.72 -7.66
C ALA A 92 -1.80 -5.68 -8.79
N TYR A 93 -2.55 -4.59 -8.62
CA TYR A 93 -2.61 -3.52 -9.60
C TYR A 93 -1.30 -2.73 -9.71
N ILE A 94 -0.69 -2.35 -8.58
CA ILE A 94 0.55 -1.57 -8.59
C ILE A 94 1.77 -2.43 -8.87
N GLU A 95 1.69 -3.76 -8.70
CA GLU A 95 2.72 -4.70 -9.12
C GLU A 95 2.78 -4.81 -10.66
N ASN A 96 1.63 -4.97 -11.32
CA ASN A 96 1.56 -4.97 -12.77
C ASN A 96 0.20 -4.46 -13.29
N PRO A 97 0.09 -3.14 -13.55
CA PRO A 97 -1.19 -2.53 -13.91
C PRO A 97 -1.81 -3.09 -15.18
N LYS A 98 -0.98 -3.43 -16.17
CA LYS A 98 -1.41 -3.93 -17.46
C LYS A 98 -1.81 -5.40 -17.42
N ALA A 99 -1.30 -6.17 -16.46
CA ALA A 99 -1.73 -7.55 -16.23
C ALA A 99 -3.13 -7.59 -15.61
N LEU A 100 -3.39 -6.79 -14.58
CA LEU A 100 -4.70 -6.77 -13.93
C LEU A 100 -5.75 -6.04 -14.78
N VAL A 101 -5.40 -4.90 -15.37
CA VAL A 101 -6.31 -4.09 -16.19
C VAL A 101 -5.70 -3.85 -17.56
N SER A 102 -5.98 -4.77 -18.48
CA SER A 102 -5.52 -4.68 -19.86
C SER A 102 -5.89 -3.33 -20.49
N LYS A 103 -4.96 -2.72 -21.23
CA LYS A 103 -5.13 -1.39 -21.86
C LYS A 103 -5.50 -0.27 -20.86
N THR A 104 -5.12 -0.39 -19.58
CA THR A 104 -5.17 0.75 -18.66
C THR A 104 -4.36 1.92 -19.22
N ARG A 105 -4.83 3.15 -18.95
CA ARG A 105 -4.12 4.39 -19.28
C ARG A 105 -3.02 4.74 -18.27
N MET A 106 -2.93 4.01 -17.15
CA MET A 106 -1.85 4.18 -16.20
C MET A 106 -0.54 3.64 -16.80
N ASN A 107 0.33 4.54 -17.26
CA ASN A 107 1.63 4.17 -17.82
C ASN A 107 2.66 3.98 -16.71
N PHE A 108 2.48 2.92 -15.93
CA PHE A 108 3.34 2.58 -14.82
C PHE A 108 3.89 1.16 -14.99
N ARG A 109 5.19 0.98 -14.71
CA ARG A 109 5.89 -0.29 -14.95
C ARG A 109 5.62 -1.35 -13.89
N GLY A 110 5.17 -0.93 -12.70
CA GLY A 110 5.01 -1.81 -11.56
C GLY A 110 6.04 -1.56 -10.45
N ILE A 111 5.72 -1.94 -9.22
CA ILE A 111 6.62 -2.00 -8.06
C ILE A 111 6.73 -3.45 -7.62
N LYS A 112 7.91 -3.87 -7.16
CA LYS A 112 8.17 -5.18 -6.56
C LYS A 112 8.66 -5.02 -5.13
#